data_AF-A0A8J8EA66-F1
#
_entry.id   AF-A0A8J8EA66-F1
#
_cell.length_a   1.000
_cell.length_b   1.000
_cell.length_c   1.000
_cell.angle_alpha   90.00
_cell.angle_beta   90.00
_cell.angle_gamma   90.00
#
_symmetry.space_group_name_H-M   'P 1'
#
loop_
_entity.id
_entity.type
_entity.pdbx_description
1 polymer ?
#
loop_
_entity_poly.entity_id
_entity_poly.type
_entity_poly.pdbx_seq_one_letter_code
_entity_poly.pdbx_strand_id
1 'polypeptide(L)'
;MASDVSAIEMMLKTNEKARRSVSEWIVQLARKIHESPEDIVWFFEMRQRMRELEEKAKRISDEELELWEKEIEKELENSEPVEQSLETLIEIGERSFRKFKRIEVKLRELGVV
;
A
#
# COMPACT_ATOMS: atom_id res chain seq x y z
N MET A 1 3.55 -1.88 21.55
CA MET A 1 3.50 -1.90 20.08
C MET A 1 2.52 -0.87 19.52
N ALA A 2 1.23 -0.84 19.90
CA ALA A 2 0.31 0.24 19.45
C ALA A 2 0.71 1.65 19.94
N SER A 3 1.24 1.74 21.16
CA SER A 3 1.76 2.99 21.76
C SER A 3 2.86 3.65 20.93
N ASP A 4 3.77 2.85 20.36
CA ASP A 4 4.97 3.36 19.67
C ASP A 4 4.62 3.87 18.26
N VAL A 5 3.72 3.18 17.56
CA VAL A 5 3.23 3.61 16.24
C VAL A 5 2.42 4.90 16.38
N SER A 6 1.52 5.00 17.36
CA SER A 6 0.77 6.24 17.61
C SER A 6 1.68 7.39 18.03
N ALA A 7 2.75 7.13 18.79
CA ALA A 7 3.75 8.15 19.13
C ALA A 7 4.54 8.62 17.89
N ILE A 8 4.91 7.70 16.99
CA ILE A 8 5.57 8.03 15.72
C ILE A 8 4.62 8.83 14.81
N GLU A 9 3.35 8.43 14.68
CA GLU A 9 2.37 9.19 13.92
C GLU A 9 2.15 10.59 14.50
N MET A 10 2.04 10.71 15.83
CA MET A 10 1.90 11.99 16.50
C MET A 10 3.15 12.85 16.32
N MET A 11 4.34 12.25 16.35
CA MET A 11 5.61 12.91 16.08
C MET A 11 5.68 13.37 14.62
N LEU A 12 5.26 12.57 13.65
CA LEU A 12 5.20 13.00 12.24
C LEU A 12 4.15 14.10 12.04
N LYS A 13 3.01 14.05 12.73
CA LYS A 13 1.99 15.12 12.64
C LYS A 13 2.47 16.44 13.24
N THR A 14 3.18 16.40 14.36
CA THR A 14 3.53 17.61 15.13
C THR A 14 4.95 18.14 14.87
N ASN A 15 5.87 17.30 14.42
CA ASN A 15 7.28 17.63 14.29
C ASN A 15 7.72 17.70 12.82
N GLU A 16 7.90 18.94 12.33
CA GLU A 16 8.36 19.24 10.98
C GLU A 16 9.73 18.61 10.66
N LYS A 17 10.64 18.55 11.64
CA LYS A 17 11.96 17.93 11.45
C LYS A 17 11.84 16.43 11.20
N ALA A 18 10.94 15.76 11.92
CA ALA A 18 10.68 14.34 11.73
C ALA A 18 10.10 14.06 10.34
N ARG A 19 9.15 14.88 9.87
CA ARG A 19 8.60 14.79 8.50
C ARG A 19 9.69 14.93 7.45
N ARG A 20 10.54 15.96 7.56
CA ARG A 20 11.65 16.16 6.62
C ARG A 20 12.61 14.98 6.59
N SER A 21 12.98 14.43 7.75
CA SER A 21 13.86 13.26 7.80
C SER A 21 13.25 12.03 7.12
N VAL A 22 11.94 11.78 7.28
CA VAL A 22 11.26 10.70 6.57
C VAL A 22 11.21 10.96 5.06
N SER A 23 10.86 12.17 4.64
CA SER A 23 10.85 12.54 3.22
C SER A 23 12.24 12.43 2.59
N GLU A 24 13.30 12.87 3.28
CA GLU A 24 14.69 12.72 2.84
C GLU A 24 15.09 11.25 2.71
N TRP A 25 14.69 10.41 3.67
CA TRP A 25 14.93 8.97 3.61
C TRP A 25 14.24 8.32 2.41
N ILE A 26 12.98 8.66 2.13
CA ILE A 26 12.24 8.20 0.95
C ILE A 26 12.98 8.59 -0.33
N VAL A 27 13.41 9.84 -0.45
CA VAL A 27 14.16 10.34 -1.61
C VAL A 27 15.50 9.62 -1.78
N GLN A 28 16.21 9.35 -0.69
CA GLN A 28 17.47 8.60 -0.71
C GLN A 28 17.27 7.15 -1.16
N LEU A 29 16.22 6.47 -0.66
CA LEU A 29 15.88 5.12 -1.11
C LEU A 29 15.56 5.08 -2.59
N ALA A 30 14.66 5.97 -3.04
CA ALA A 30 14.26 6.10 -4.44
C ALA A 30 15.49 6.25 -5.36
N ARG A 31 16.42 7.14 -4.98
CA ARG A 31 17.70 7.34 -5.69
C ARG A 31 18.55 6.07 -5.72
N LYS A 32 18.68 5.36 -4.60
CA LYS A 32 19.51 4.14 -4.52
C LYS A 32 18.98 3.00 -5.39
N ILE A 33 17.66 2.85 -5.49
CA ILE A 33 17.05 1.75 -6.25
C ILE A 33 16.63 2.18 -7.66
N HIS A 34 16.91 3.41 -8.07
CA HIS A 34 16.50 3.99 -9.35
C HIS A 34 14.99 3.90 -9.60
N GLU A 35 14.20 4.29 -8.62
CA GLU A 35 12.73 4.44 -8.72
C GLU A 35 12.35 5.86 -8.28
N SER A 36 11.08 6.25 -8.44
CA SER A 36 10.61 7.55 -7.97
C SER A 36 10.28 7.52 -6.46
N PRO A 37 10.30 8.66 -5.75
CA PRO A 37 9.84 8.74 -4.36
C PRO A 37 8.39 8.24 -4.19
N GLU A 38 7.52 8.54 -5.14
CA GLU A 38 6.12 8.10 -5.15
C GLU A 38 6.02 6.58 -5.22
N ASP A 39 6.92 5.92 -5.96
CA ASP A 39 6.97 4.47 -6.07
C ASP A 39 7.34 3.79 -4.75
N ILE A 40 8.20 4.43 -3.95
CA ILE A 40 8.54 3.95 -2.60
C ILE A 40 7.31 4.04 -1.68
N VAL A 41 6.63 5.18 -1.69
CA VAL A 41 5.42 5.40 -0.88
C VAL A 41 4.34 4.39 -1.27
N TRP A 42 4.04 4.31 -2.57
CA TRP A 42 3.08 3.36 -3.12
C TRP A 42 3.41 1.91 -2.76
N PHE A 43 4.69 1.51 -2.82
CA PHE A 43 5.11 0.16 -2.44
C PHE A 43 4.76 -0.16 -0.98
N PHE A 44 5.07 0.75 -0.04
CA PHE A 44 4.78 0.52 1.38
C PHE A 44 3.28 0.51 1.67
N GLU A 45 2.50 1.39 1.04
CA GLU A 45 1.04 1.40 1.13
C GLU A 45 0.44 0.09 0.62
N MET A 46 0.88 -0.40 -0.55
CA MET A 46 0.42 -1.67 -1.11
C MET A 46 0.82 -2.85 -0.24
N ARG A 47 2.03 -2.87 0.30
CA ARG A 47 2.49 -3.94 1.20
C ARG A 47 1.63 -4.00 2.47
N GLN A 48 1.27 -2.85 3.04
CA GLN A 48 0.39 -2.78 4.20
C GLN A 48 -1.01 -3.31 3.85
N ARG A 49 -1.61 -2.83 2.74
CA ARG A 49 -2.93 -3.28 2.29
C ARG A 49 -2.99 -4.79 2.03
N MET A 50 -1.96 -5.34 1.39
CA MET A 50 -1.87 -6.79 1.16
C MET A 50 -1.80 -7.57 2.47
N ARG A 51 -1.02 -7.08 3.45
CA ARG A 51 -0.95 -7.72 4.77
C ARG A 51 -2.29 -7.66 5.51
N GLU A 52 -2.96 -6.52 5.50
CA GLU A 52 -4.29 -6.37 6.11
C GLU A 52 -5.31 -7.31 5.45
N LEU A 53 -5.27 -7.43 4.12
CA LEU A 53 -6.11 -8.35 3.37
C LEU A 53 -5.80 -9.81 3.70
N GLU A 54 -4.52 -10.21 3.75
CA GLU A 54 -4.13 -11.56 4.15
C GLU A 54 -4.56 -11.90 5.58
N GLU A 55 -4.44 -10.94 6.52
CA GLU A 55 -4.87 -11.13 7.91
C GLU A 55 -6.39 -11.27 8.02
N LYS A 56 -7.15 -10.47 7.25
CA LYS A 56 -8.61 -10.60 7.14
C LYS A 56 -9.00 -11.95 6.54
N ALA A 57 -8.42 -12.33 5.39
CA ALA A 57 -8.73 -13.58 4.71
C ALA A 57 -8.48 -14.83 5.58
N LYS A 58 -7.51 -14.78 6.50
CA LYS A 58 -7.23 -15.88 7.44
C LYS A 58 -8.25 -16.02 8.57
N ARG A 59 -9.05 -14.98 8.83
CA ARG A 59 -9.90 -14.87 10.03
C ARG A 59 -11.38 -14.66 9.72
N ILE A 60 -11.71 -14.37 8.46
CA ILE A 60 -13.07 -14.03 8.05
C ILE A 60 -13.98 -15.27 8.18
N SER A 61 -15.13 -15.09 8.81
CA SER A 61 -16.22 -16.08 8.75
C SER A 61 -17.01 -15.93 7.45
N ASP A 62 -17.79 -16.94 7.08
CA ASP A 62 -18.69 -16.86 5.92
C ASP A 62 -19.69 -15.69 6.05
N GLU A 63 -20.17 -15.42 7.27
CA GLU A 63 -21.08 -14.29 7.57
C GLU A 63 -20.39 -12.92 7.40
N GLU A 64 -19.12 -12.80 7.78
CA GLU A 64 -18.32 -11.59 7.57
C GLU A 64 -17.96 -11.39 6.10
N LEU A 65 -17.74 -12.47 5.35
CA LEU A 65 -17.51 -12.43 3.90
C LEU A 65 -18.75 -11.86 3.18
N GLU A 66 -19.95 -12.35 3.51
CA GLU A 66 -21.20 -11.85 2.94
C GLU A 66 -21.44 -10.36 3.23
N LEU A 67 -21.09 -9.90 4.44
CA LEU A 67 -21.18 -8.48 4.80
C LEU A 67 -20.21 -7.65 3.97
N TRP A 68 -18.99 -8.15 3.77
CA TRP A 68 -17.98 -7.47 2.99
C TRP A 68 -18.35 -7.39 1.50
N GLU A 69 -18.93 -8.44 0.93
CA GLU A 69 -19.46 -8.45 -0.43
C GLU A 69 -20.56 -7.39 -0.62
N LYS A 70 -21.50 -7.30 0.34
CA LYS A 70 -22.55 -6.27 0.33
C LYS A 70 -22.00 -4.85 0.46
N GLU A 71 -20.95 -4.66 1.26
CA GLU A 71 -20.28 -3.35 1.38
C GLU A 71 -19.62 -2.95 0.06
N ILE A 72 -18.91 -3.87 -0.60
CA ILE A 72 -18.29 -3.62 -1.90
C ILE A 72 -19.33 -3.32 -2.97
N GLU A 73 -20.41 -4.10 -3.02
CA GLU A 73 -21.49 -3.88 -3.99
C GLU A 73 -22.11 -2.49 -3.81
N LYS A 74 -22.33 -2.07 -2.56
CA LYS A 74 -22.81 -0.73 -2.22
C LYS A 74 -21.79 0.37 -2.57
N GLU A 75 -20.50 0.15 -2.34
CA GLU A 75 -19.48 1.12 -2.76
C GLU A 75 -19.43 1.25 -4.29
N LEU A 76 -19.55 0.13 -5.02
CA LEU A 76 -19.58 0.11 -6.47
C LEU A 76 -20.80 0.86 -7.03
N GLU A 77 -21.99 0.66 -6.45
CA GLU A 77 -23.20 1.41 -6.79
C GLU A 77 -23.04 2.93 -6.59
N ASN A 78 -22.26 3.35 -5.59
CA ASN A 78 -22.00 4.76 -5.28
C ASN A 78 -20.76 5.33 -5.98
N SER A 79 -20.05 4.52 -6.76
CA SER A 79 -18.82 4.91 -7.45
C SER A 79 -19.09 5.24 -8.92
N GLU A 80 -18.19 6.04 -9.52
CA GLU A 80 -18.25 6.25 -10.96
C GLU A 80 -18.01 4.92 -11.69
N PRO A 81 -18.76 4.63 -12.77
CA PRO A 81 -18.56 3.43 -13.56
C PRO A 81 -17.11 3.35 -14.03
N VAL A 82 -16.48 2.20 -13.83
CA VAL A 82 -15.14 1.96 -14.40
C VAL A 82 -15.31 1.80 -15.91
N GLU A 83 -14.94 2.85 -16.66
CA GLU A 83 -15.07 2.87 -18.14
C GLU A 83 -14.10 1.91 -18.86
N GLN A 84 -13.23 1.24 -18.11
CA GLN A 84 -12.18 0.37 -18.63
C GLN A 84 -12.68 -1.09 -18.74
N SER A 85 -12.27 -1.78 -19.80
CA SER A 85 -12.61 -3.21 -19.95
C SER A 85 -11.91 -4.05 -18.86
N LEU A 86 -12.48 -5.22 -18.56
CA LEU A 86 -11.88 -6.17 -17.63
C LEU A 86 -10.44 -6.54 -18.03
N GLU A 87 -10.21 -6.78 -19.33
CA GLU A 87 -8.88 -7.08 -19.87
C GLU A 87 -7.89 -5.95 -19.58
N THR A 88 -8.34 -4.69 -19.74
CA THR A 88 -7.52 -3.51 -19.44
C THR A 88 -7.17 -3.45 -17.95
N LEU A 89 -8.13 -3.74 -17.07
CA LEU A 89 -7.91 -3.77 -15.62
C LEU A 89 -6.95 -4.88 -15.21
N ILE A 90 -7.07 -6.07 -15.82
CA ILE A 90 -6.14 -7.18 -15.60
C ILE A 90 -4.73 -6.78 -16.03
N GLU A 91 -4.57 -6.18 -17.22
CA GLU A 91 -3.27 -5.71 -17.70
C GLU A 91 -2.63 -4.66 -16.78
N ILE A 92 -3.43 -3.70 -16.29
CA ILE A 92 -2.98 -2.71 -15.31
C ILE A 92 -2.51 -3.41 -14.03
N GLY A 93 -3.30 -4.38 -13.55
CA GLY A 93 -2.98 -5.19 -12.40
C GLY A 93 -1.65 -5.94 -12.56
N GLU A 94 -1.45 -6.63 -13.68
CA GLU A 94 -0.21 -7.35 -13.97
C GLU A 94 1.01 -6.43 -14.01
N ARG A 95 0.90 -5.28 -14.70
CA ARG A 95 1.99 -4.29 -14.76
C ARG A 95 2.33 -3.77 -13.37
N SER A 96 1.31 -3.49 -12.57
CA SER A 96 1.47 -3.01 -11.19
C SER A 96 2.12 -4.07 -10.31
N PHE A 97 1.71 -5.35 -10.43
CA PHE A 97 2.30 -6.44 -9.69
C PHE A 97 3.78 -6.65 -10.05
N ARG A 98 4.14 -6.61 -11.33
CA ARG A 98 5.55 -6.68 -11.77
C ARG A 98 6.37 -5.53 -11.19
N LYS A 99 5.83 -4.32 -11.16
CA LYS A 99 6.46 -3.15 -10.54
C LYS A 99 6.66 -3.37 -9.03
N PHE A 100 5.63 -3.84 -8.32
CA PHE A 100 5.70 -4.16 -6.90
C PHE A 100 6.85 -5.13 -6.60
N LYS A 101 6.90 -6.27 -7.32
CA LYS A 101 7.95 -7.29 -7.13
C LYS A 101 9.34 -6.75 -7.45
N ARG A 102 9.48 -5.91 -8.48
CA ARG A 102 10.76 -5.27 -8.82
C ARG A 102 11.26 -4.39 -7.67
N ILE A 103 10.39 -3.55 -7.11
CA ILE A 103 10.74 -2.67 -5.98
C ILE A 103 11.05 -3.51 -4.73
N GLU A 104 10.26 -4.55 -4.46
CA GLU A 104 10.47 -5.47 -3.32
C GLU A 104 11.87 -6.07 -3.33
N VAL A 105 12.31 -6.59 -4.48
CA VAL A 105 13.65 -7.20 -4.63
C VAL A 105 14.74 -6.17 -4.33
N LYS A 106 14.65 -4.97 -4.93
CA LYS A 106 15.66 -3.92 -4.73
C LYS A 106 15.72 -3.44 -3.27
N LEU A 107 14.57 -3.28 -2.61
CA LEU A 107 14.52 -2.88 -1.20
C LEU A 107 15.04 -4.00 -0.27
N ARG A 108 14.83 -5.27 -0.64
CA ARG A 108 15.35 -6.43 0.11
C ARG A 108 16.87 -6.50 0.04
N GLU A 109 17.45 -6.24 -1.13
CA GLU A 109 18.90 -6.14 -1.33
C GLU A 109 19.52 -5.02 -0.49
N LEU A 110 18.75 -3.97 -0.18
CA LEU A 110 19.17 -2.89 0.72
C LEU A 110 18.89 -3.18 2.22
N GLY A 111 18.27 -4.31 2.56
CA GLY A 111 17.92 -4.67 3.93
C GLY A 111 16.79 -3.83 4.54
N VAL A 112 15.95 -3.19 3.71
CA VAL A 112 14.86 -2.33 4.17
C VAL A 112 13.59 -3.12 4.47
N VAL A 113 13.37 -4.24 3.76
CA VAL A 113 12.11 -5.00 3.75
C VAL A 113 12.28 -6.49 3.95
#